data_AF-A0A9P0NAD1-F1
#
_entry.id   AF-A0A9P0NAD1-F1
#
_cell.length_a   1.000
_cell.length_b   1.000
_cell.length_c   1.000
_cell.angle_alpha   90.00
_cell.angle_beta   90.00
_cell.angle_gamma   90.00
#
_symmetry.space_group_name_H-M   'P 1'
#
loop_
_entity.id
_entity.type
_entity.pdbx_description
1 polymer ?
#
loop_
_entity_poly.entity_id
_entity_poly.type
_entity_poly.pdbx_seq_one_letter_code
_entity_poly.pdbx_strand_id
1 'polypeptide(L)'
;MAKIENWPPASYWHKCCSELIAMVRTLGAPTWFMTFSCNDLNWRDMINALLIADGRNTNEAESLSFPDRLALVQKHPVDVSRQFTIRVNALMRFLKSNPDVLGGPVVDFWYRIEFQNRGSPHLHMLVWCHNVPDFSTREGVEVIERVVSCSLIDNNSYIAEISRGCANTQTH
;
A
#
# COMPACT_ATOMS: atom_id res chain seq x y z
N MET A 1 -17.84 20.06 -8.13
CA MET A 1 -17.24 19.71 -6.83
C MET A 1 -18.23 18.84 -6.06
N ALA A 2 -18.04 17.52 -6.04
CA ALA A 2 -18.77 16.68 -5.10
C ALA A 2 -18.02 16.74 -3.76
N LYS A 3 -18.60 17.39 -2.75
CA LYS A 3 -18.13 17.26 -1.38
C LYS A 3 -18.47 15.84 -0.94
N ILE A 4 -17.46 15.02 -0.71
CA ILE A 4 -17.63 13.73 -0.04
C ILE A 4 -17.88 14.05 1.43
N GLU A 5 -19.14 14.27 1.79
CA GLU A 5 -19.58 14.68 3.13
C GLU A 5 -19.97 13.48 4.00
N ASN A 6 -19.29 12.35 3.83
CA ASN A 6 -19.50 11.13 4.62
C ASN A 6 -18.20 10.70 5.30
N TRP A 7 -17.74 11.51 6.25
CA TRP A 7 -16.76 11.04 7.22
C TRP A 7 -17.42 9.96 8.10
N PRO A 8 -16.77 8.80 8.35
CA PRO A 8 -17.34 7.79 9.22
C PRO A 8 -17.68 8.38 10.59
N PRO A 9 -18.80 7.97 11.21
CA PRO A 9 -19.26 8.56 12.46
C PRO A 9 -18.21 8.37 13.58
N ALA A 10 -18.22 9.24 14.59
CA ALA A 10 -17.25 9.18 15.69
C ALA A 10 -17.22 7.80 16.39
N SER A 11 -18.35 7.09 16.42
CA SER A 11 -18.46 5.72 16.94
C SER A 11 -17.63 4.70 16.14
N TYR A 12 -17.53 4.86 14.82
CA TYR A 12 -16.67 4.03 13.97
C TYR A 12 -15.20 4.22 14.35
N TRP A 13 -14.75 5.48 14.44
CA TRP A 13 -13.37 5.79 14.79
C TRP A 13 -13.02 5.39 16.22
N HIS A 14 -13.96 5.54 17.15
CA HIS A 14 -13.79 5.04 18.51
C HIS A 14 -13.60 3.53 18.51
N LYS A 15 -14.42 2.77 17.77
CA LYS A 15 -14.27 1.32 17.63
C LYS A 15 -12.90 0.94 17.06
N CYS A 16 -12.50 1.52 15.94
CA CYS A 16 -11.19 1.25 15.33
C CYS A 16 -10.03 1.57 16.28
N CYS A 17 -10.13 2.69 17.02
CA CYS A 17 -9.14 3.06 18.03
C CYS A 17 -9.11 2.07 19.20
N SER A 18 -10.27 1.67 19.72
CA SER A 18 -10.37 0.67 20.78
C SER A 18 -9.81 -0.70 20.36
N GLU A 19 -10.09 -1.14 19.14
CA GLU A 19 -9.52 -2.36 18.55
C GLU A 19 -7.99 -2.28 18.50
N LEU A 20 -7.45 -1.18 17.95
CA LEU A 20 -6.00 -0.99 17.87
C LEU A 20 -5.34 -0.94 19.26
N ILE A 21 -5.95 -0.24 20.22
CA ILE A 21 -5.47 -0.22 21.61
C ILE A 21 -5.48 -1.62 22.22
N ALA A 22 -6.53 -2.40 21.97
CA ALA A 22 -6.60 -3.78 22.44
C ALA A 22 -5.46 -4.63 21.85
N MET A 23 -5.22 -4.52 20.54
CA MET A 23 -4.11 -5.22 19.86
C MET A 23 -2.76 -4.84 20.46
N VAL A 24 -2.48 -3.55 20.66
CA VAL A 24 -1.22 -3.10 21.27
C VAL A 24 -1.07 -3.61 22.71
N ARG A 25 -2.16 -3.66 23.48
CA ARG A 25 -2.15 -4.19 24.85
C ARG A 25 -1.90 -5.70 24.90
N THR A 26 -2.38 -6.45 23.91
CA THR A 26 -2.26 -7.92 23.88
C THR A 26 -0.99 -8.41 23.19
N LEU A 27 -0.56 -7.73 22.13
CA LEU A 27 0.57 -8.14 21.28
C LEU A 27 1.85 -7.33 21.56
N GLY A 28 1.76 -6.23 22.32
CA GLY A 28 2.84 -5.29 22.53
C GLY A 28 2.98 -4.28 21.38
N ALA A 29 4.13 -3.62 21.32
CA ALA A 29 4.43 -2.66 20.25
C ALA A 29 4.46 -3.38 18.88
N PRO A 30 3.90 -2.78 17.82
CA PRO A 30 3.99 -3.32 16.46
C PRO A 30 5.46 -3.36 16.01
N THR A 31 5.81 -4.39 15.24
CA THR A 31 7.15 -4.54 14.68
C THR A 31 7.42 -3.53 13.57
N TRP A 32 6.43 -3.31 12.70
CA TRP A 32 6.55 -2.41 11.56
C TRP A 32 5.36 -1.46 11.47
N PHE A 33 5.66 -0.20 11.16
CA PHE A 33 4.69 0.75 10.62
C PHE A 33 5.01 0.97 9.14
N MET A 34 4.06 0.63 8.27
CA MET A 34 4.23 0.71 6.83
C MET A 34 3.12 1.55 6.20
N THR A 35 3.50 2.28 5.17
CA THR A 35 2.59 3.19 4.48
C THR A 35 2.74 3.00 2.97
N PHE A 36 1.63 2.80 2.26
CA PHE A 36 1.62 2.53 0.82
C PHE A 36 0.74 3.52 0.07
N SER A 37 1.34 4.20 -0.90
CA SER A 37 0.66 5.14 -1.80
C SER A 37 0.14 4.42 -3.05
N CYS A 38 -1.07 4.78 -3.49
CA CYS A 38 -1.61 4.32 -4.76
C CYS A 38 -0.93 5.04 -5.94
N ASN A 39 -0.30 4.27 -6.85
CA ASN A 39 0.28 4.79 -8.09
C ASN A 39 -0.71 4.63 -9.26
N ASP A 40 -1.91 5.19 -9.08
CA ASP A 40 -3.07 5.03 -9.96
C ASP A 40 -2.84 5.50 -11.41
N LEU A 41 -1.97 6.48 -11.62
CA LEU A 41 -1.65 7.02 -12.95
C LEU A 41 -0.69 6.15 -13.77
N ASN A 42 0.04 5.23 -13.14
CA ASN A 42 1.13 4.49 -13.80
C ASN A 42 0.98 2.97 -13.71
N TRP A 43 0.17 2.45 -12.79
CA TRP A 43 -0.12 1.03 -12.73
C TRP A 43 -0.94 0.57 -13.94
N ARG A 44 -0.35 -0.29 -14.77
CA ARG A 44 -0.98 -0.78 -16.01
C ARG A 44 -2.31 -1.48 -15.77
N ASP A 45 -2.39 -2.32 -14.75
CA ASP A 45 -3.61 -2.99 -14.30
C ASP A 45 -4.68 -1.99 -13.82
N MET A 46 -4.26 -0.89 -13.17
CA MET A 46 -5.18 0.19 -12.81
C MET A 46 -5.75 0.83 -14.08
N ILE A 47 -4.89 1.31 -14.98
CA ILE A 47 -5.33 1.96 -16.23
C ILE A 47 -6.21 1.03 -17.07
N ASN A 48 -5.87 -0.26 -17.16
CA ASN A 48 -6.70 -1.25 -17.83
C ASN A 48 -8.10 -1.38 -17.21
N ALA A 49 -8.19 -1.41 -15.87
CA ALA A 49 -9.48 -1.47 -15.19
C ALA A 49 -10.32 -0.22 -15.44
N LEU A 50 -9.71 0.97 -15.45
CA LEU A 50 -10.39 2.21 -15.76
C LEU A 50 -10.85 2.27 -17.22
N LEU A 51 -10.05 1.76 -18.17
CA LEU A 51 -10.46 1.65 -19.57
C LEU A 51 -11.65 0.70 -19.74
N ILE A 52 -11.65 -0.44 -19.05
CA ILE A 52 -12.80 -1.37 -19.05
C ILE A 52 -14.05 -0.68 -18.48
N ALA A 53 -13.93 0.03 -17.37
CA ALA A 53 -15.04 0.79 -16.79
C ALA A 53 -15.53 1.91 -17.73
N ASP A 54 -14.64 2.48 -18.54
CA ASP A 54 -14.95 3.48 -19.55
C ASP A 54 -15.50 2.91 -20.87
N GLY A 55 -15.56 1.58 -21.02
CA GLY A 55 -15.97 0.91 -22.26
C GLY A 55 -14.94 0.99 -23.39
N ARG A 56 -13.67 1.24 -23.07
CA ARG A 56 -12.55 1.38 -24.01
C ARG A 56 -11.67 0.13 -24.05
N ASN A 57 -10.85 0.00 -25.09
CA ASN A 57 -9.95 -1.14 -25.24
C ASN A 57 -8.69 -0.97 -24.38
N THR A 58 -8.30 -2.02 -23.65
CA THR A 58 -7.11 -2.03 -22.79
C THR A 58 -5.78 -1.87 -23.55
N ASN A 59 -5.75 -2.14 -24.86
CA ASN A 59 -4.57 -1.94 -25.69
C ASN A 59 -4.13 -0.47 -25.78
N GLU A 60 -5.03 0.47 -25.47
CA GLU A 60 -4.74 1.91 -25.48
C GLU A 60 -3.90 2.35 -24.27
N ALA A 61 -3.78 1.53 -23.21
CA ALA A 61 -3.22 1.93 -21.91
C ALA A 61 -1.82 2.55 -21.99
N GLU A 62 -0.93 2.01 -22.85
CA GLU A 62 0.43 2.53 -23.02
C GLU A 62 0.48 3.84 -23.81
N SER A 63 -0.50 4.05 -24.70
CA SER A 63 -0.58 5.25 -25.55
C SER A 63 -1.20 6.47 -24.87
N LEU A 64 -1.85 6.28 -23.72
CA LEU A 64 -2.51 7.39 -23.02
C LEU A 64 -1.50 8.41 -22.52
N SER A 65 -1.79 9.69 -22.81
CA SER A 65 -1.05 10.81 -22.23
C SER A 65 -1.33 10.92 -20.73
N PHE A 66 -0.48 11.64 -19.99
CA PHE A 66 -0.70 11.90 -18.57
C PHE A 66 -2.07 12.56 -18.28
N PRO A 67 -2.50 13.61 -19.03
CA PRO A 67 -3.84 14.18 -18.88
C PRO A 67 -4.98 13.17 -19.07
N ASP A 68 -4.85 12.26 -20.04
CA ASP A 68 -5.91 11.26 -20.30
C ASP A 68 -6.04 10.27 -19.15
N ARG A 69 -4.92 9.80 -18.60
CA ARG A 69 -4.92 8.92 -17.42
C ARG A 69 -5.50 9.62 -16.20
N LEU A 70 -5.14 10.88 -15.99
CA LEU A 70 -5.68 11.69 -14.90
C LEU A 70 -7.20 11.86 -15.04
N ALA A 71 -7.70 12.12 -16.25
CA ALA A 71 -9.13 12.22 -16.51
C ALA A 71 -9.87 10.91 -16.21
N LEU A 72 -9.28 9.75 -16.56
CA LEU A 72 -9.84 8.44 -16.23
C LEU A 72 -9.91 8.20 -14.72
N VAL A 73 -8.83 8.48 -13.98
CA VAL A 73 -8.79 8.34 -12.51
C VAL A 73 -9.85 9.21 -11.84
N GLN A 74 -10.02 10.45 -12.29
CA GLN A 74 -11.02 11.38 -11.77
C GLN A 74 -12.46 10.98 -12.13
N LYS A 75 -12.66 10.37 -13.31
CA LYS A 75 -13.97 9.92 -13.78
C LYS A 75 -14.46 8.66 -13.06
N HIS A 76 -13.55 7.76 -12.68
CA HIS A 76 -13.87 6.43 -12.16
C HIS A 76 -13.27 6.16 -10.76
N PRO A 77 -13.58 6.98 -9.73
CA PRO A 77 -12.95 6.87 -8.40
C PRO A 77 -13.34 5.59 -7.64
N VAL A 78 -14.50 4.99 -7.95
CA VAL A 78 -14.93 3.72 -7.36
C VAL A 78 -14.05 2.57 -7.86
N ASP A 79 -13.73 2.55 -9.15
CA ASP A 79 -12.86 1.54 -9.76
C ASP A 79 -11.43 1.67 -9.26
N VAL A 80 -10.94 2.90 -9.08
CA VAL A 80 -9.64 3.16 -8.42
C VAL A 80 -9.60 2.53 -7.04
N SER A 81 -10.62 2.79 -6.22
CA SER A 81 -10.72 2.25 -4.86
C SER A 81 -10.79 0.72 -4.85
N ARG A 82 -11.53 0.14 -5.81
CA ARG A 82 -11.68 -1.31 -5.95
C ARG A 82 -10.37 -1.97 -6.36
N GLN A 83 -9.67 -1.43 -7.35
CA GLN A 83 -8.38 -1.94 -7.79
C GLN A 83 -7.30 -1.80 -6.72
N PHE A 84 -7.28 -0.68 -6.00
CA PHE A 84 -6.39 -0.53 -4.85
C PHE A 84 -6.66 -1.61 -3.80
N THR A 85 -7.93 -1.90 -3.48
CA THR A 85 -8.30 -2.97 -2.54
C THR A 85 -7.83 -4.34 -3.00
N ILE A 86 -7.91 -4.65 -4.30
CA ILE A 86 -7.38 -5.90 -4.88
C ILE A 86 -5.86 -6.00 -4.63
N ARG A 87 -5.12 -4.92 -4.86
CA ARG A 87 -3.67 -4.85 -4.59
C ARG A 87 -3.34 -4.99 -3.11
N VAL A 88 -4.08 -4.32 -2.23
CA VAL A 88 -3.93 -4.48 -0.78
C VAL A 88 -4.16 -5.93 -0.36
N ASN A 89 -5.21 -6.58 -0.86
CA ASN A 89 -5.45 -7.99 -0.56
C ASN A 89 -4.34 -8.91 -1.09
N ALA A 90 -3.77 -8.61 -2.26
CA ALA A 90 -2.63 -9.34 -2.79
C ALA A 90 -1.37 -9.15 -1.92
N LEU A 91 -1.10 -7.91 -1.48
CA LEU A 91 -0.03 -7.60 -0.52
C LEU A 91 -0.23 -8.38 0.79
N MET A 92 -1.43 -8.38 1.36
CA MET A 92 -1.70 -9.12 2.60
C MET A 92 -1.49 -10.62 2.46
N ARG A 93 -1.90 -11.21 1.33
CA ARG A 93 -1.61 -12.62 1.04
C ARG A 93 -0.11 -12.87 0.93
N PHE A 94 0.61 -12.00 0.23
CA PHE A 94 2.05 -12.10 0.09
C PHE A 94 2.76 -12.04 1.44
N LEU A 95 2.45 -11.06 2.29
CA LEU A 95 3.05 -10.91 3.62
C LEU A 95 2.78 -12.12 4.52
N LYS A 96 1.57 -12.71 4.46
CA LYS A 96 1.22 -13.89 5.25
C LYS A 96 1.89 -15.18 4.76
N SER A 97 2.08 -15.31 3.45
CA SER A 97 2.65 -16.53 2.86
C SER A 97 4.18 -16.54 2.82
N ASN A 98 4.83 -15.41 3.08
CA ASN A 98 6.29 -15.27 2.99
C ASN A 98 6.85 -14.76 4.33
N PRO A 99 7.13 -15.66 5.28
CA PRO A 99 7.44 -15.29 6.66
C PRO A 99 8.73 -14.48 6.79
N ASP A 100 9.69 -14.64 5.89
CA ASP A 100 10.99 -13.99 6.01
C ASP A 100 11.02 -12.54 5.47
N VAL A 101 9.97 -12.11 4.74
CA VAL A 101 9.92 -10.79 4.07
C VAL A 101 10.08 -9.64 5.04
N LEU A 102 9.50 -9.76 6.24
CA LEU A 102 9.55 -8.74 7.29
C LEU A 102 10.48 -9.14 8.45
N GLY A 103 11.37 -10.11 8.21
CA GLY A 103 12.30 -10.66 9.20
C GLY A 103 11.70 -11.69 10.16
N GLY A 104 10.41 -11.99 10.04
CA GLY A 104 9.72 -13.02 10.80
C GLY A 104 8.24 -13.11 10.41
N PRO A 105 7.57 -14.24 10.68
CA PRO A 105 6.20 -14.48 10.25
C PRO A 105 5.23 -13.44 10.83
N VAL A 106 4.34 -12.91 9.97
CA VAL A 106 3.28 -12.00 10.38
C VAL A 106 2.27 -12.74 11.27
N VAL A 107 2.12 -12.27 12.51
CA VAL A 107 1.17 -12.79 13.50
C VAL A 107 -0.18 -12.11 13.35
N ASP A 108 -0.14 -10.78 13.32
CA ASP A 108 -1.34 -9.96 13.22
C ASP A 108 -1.00 -8.62 12.56
N PHE A 109 -2.03 -7.91 12.10
CA PHE A 109 -1.90 -6.63 11.44
C PHE A 109 -3.15 -5.79 11.65
N TRP A 110 -2.97 -4.49 11.65
CA TRP A 110 -4.06 -3.52 11.64
C TRP A 110 -3.81 -2.53 10.52
N TYR A 111 -4.83 -2.15 9.76
CA TYR A 111 -4.67 -1.11 8.74
C TYR A 111 -5.91 -0.24 8.61
N ARG A 112 -5.69 0.95 8.07
CA ARG A 112 -6.75 1.84 7.57
C ARG A 112 -6.38 2.34 6.18
N ILE A 113 -7.40 2.67 5.40
CA ILE A 113 -7.24 3.33 4.10
C ILE A 113 -7.78 4.75 4.23
N GLU A 114 -6.96 5.72 3.86
CA GLU A 114 -7.29 7.14 3.84
C GLU A 114 -7.18 7.67 2.41
N PHE A 115 -8.05 8.60 2.03
CA PHE A 115 -7.99 9.24 0.72
C PHE A 115 -7.23 10.54 0.86
N GLN A 116 -6.13 10.69 0.11
CA GLN A 116 -5.37 11.94 0.10
C GLN A 116 -6.16 13.05 -0.60
N ASN A 117 -5.69 14.29 -0.48
CA ASN A 117 -6.36 15.48 -1.03
C ASN A 117 -6.60 15.45 -2.56
N ARG A 118 -5.94 14.52 -3.28
CA ARG A 118 -6.11 14.27 -4.71
C ARG A 118 -7.09 13.14 -5.05
N GLY A 119 -7.68 12.48 -4.05
CA GLY A 119 -8.63 11.37 -4.21
C GLY A 119 -7.99 10.00 -4.36
N SER A 120 -6.65 9.89 -4.33
CA SER A 120 -5.95 8.60 -4.39
C SER A 120 -5.94 7.93 -3.01
N PRO A 121 -6.23 6.62 -2.92
CA PRO A 121 -6.22 5.90 -1.67
C PRO A 121 -4.80 5.67 -1.14
N HIS A 122 -4.69 5.58 0.16
CA HIS A 122 -3.43 5.49 0.89
C HIS A 122 -3.60 4.54 2.06
N LEU A 123 -2.71 3.55 2.17
CA LEU A 123 -2.78 2.53 3.20
C LEU A 123 -1.82 2.87 4.33
N HIS A 124 -2.32 2.94 5.56
CA HIS A 124 -1.52 2.98 6.77
C HIS A 124 -1.68 1.66 7.51
N MET A 125 -0.58 0.99 7.83
CA MET A 125 -0.58 -0.36 8.37
C MET A 125 0.41 -0.52 9.52
N LEU A 126 -0.03 -1.24 10.54
CA LEU A 126 0.78 -1.74 11.64
C LEU A 126 0.84 -3.27 11.53
N VAL A 127 2.03 -3.83 11.67
CA VAL A 127 2.25 -5.27 11.53
C VAL A 127 3.05 -5.80 12.72
N TRP A 128 2.57 -6.89 13.30
CA TRP A 128 3.27 -7.65 14.35
C TRP A 128 3.86 -8.91 13.74
N CYS A 129 5.17 -9.08 13.88
CA CYS A 129 5.90 -10.25 13.42
C CYS A 129 6.42 -11.04 14.63
N HIS A 130 6.45 -12.37 14.52
CA HIS A 130 7.02 -13.24 15.55
C HIS A 130 8.51 -13.44 15.32
N ASN A 131 9.28 -13.65 16.40
CA ASN A 131 10.70 -13.97 16.36
C ASN A 131 11.60 -12.96 15.62
N VAL A 132 11.19 -11.68 15.59
CA VAL A 132 12.05 -10.61 15.10
C VAL A 132 12.98 -10.17 16.25
N PRO A 133 14.31 -10.12 16.05
CA PRO A 133 15.25 -9.64 17.06
C PRO A 133 14.96 -8.19 17.48
N ASP A 134 15.35 -7.85 18.70
CA ASP A 134 15.26 -6.48 19.19
C ASP A 134 16.12 -5.55 18.31
N PHE A 135 15.53 -4.46 17.82
CA PHE A 135 16.19 -3.53 16.90
C PHE A 135 17.36 -2.74 17.50
N SER A 136 17.57 -2.83 18.82
CA SER A 136 18.76 -2.31 19.50
C SER A 136 19.94 -3.29 19.45
N THR A 137 19.74 -4.55 19.07
CA THR A 137 20.83 -5.54 18.91
C THR A 137 21.40 -5.53 17.50
N ARG A 138 22.59 -6.12 17.34
CA ARG A 138 23.24 -6.25 16.03
C ARG A 138 22.36 -7.03 15.05
N GLU A 139 21.75 -8.12 15.50
CA GLU A 139 20.88 -8.97 14.69
C GLU A 139 19.62 -8.20 14.24
N GLY A 140 19.06 -7.35 15.10
CA GLY A 140 17.93 -6.49 14.75
C GLY A 140 18.29 -5.44 13.70
N VAL A 141 19.47 -4.82 13.82
CA VAL A 141 20.00 -3.88 12.81
C VAL A 141 20.18 -4.57 11.46
N GLU A 142 20.70 -5.80 11.43
CA GLU A 142 20.83 -6.58 10.19
C GLU A 142 19.47 -6.88 9.54
N VAL A 143 18.41 -7.11 10.32
CA VAL A 143 17.04 -7.23 9.79
C VAL A 143 16.57 -5.92 9.18
N ILE A 144 16.80 -4.77 9.85
CA ILE A 144 16.43 -3.46 9.32
C ILE A 144 17.12 -3.21 7.97
N GLU A 145 18.44 -3.39 7.89
CA GLU A 145 19.21 -3.17 6.66
C GLU A 145 18.75 -4.09 5.50
N ARG A 146 18.27 -5.29 5.82
CA ARG A 146 17.72 -6.22 4.81
C ARG A 146 16.32 -5.83 4.37
N VAL A 147 15.44 -5.44 5.29
CA VAL A 147 14.01 -5.21 5.03
C VAL A 147 13.77 -3.79 4.52
N VAL A 148 14.43 -2.80 5.11
CA VAL A 148 14.33 -1.37 4.78
C VAL A 148 15.51 -1.00 3.88
N SER A 149 15.47 -1.49 2.65
CA SER A 149 16.55 -1.28 1.68
C SER A 149 16.01 -0.79 0.34
N CYS A 150 16.78 0.08 -0.30
CA CYS A 150 16.60 0.46 -1.72
C CYS A 150 17.56 -0.31 -2.63
N SER A 151 18.32 -1.27 -2.09
CA SER A 151 19.25 -2.09 -2.86
C SER A 151 18.49 -3.07 -3.75
N LEU A 152 18.83 -3.08 -5.03
CA LEU A 152 18.32 -4.07 -5.98
C LEU A 152 18.97 -5.42 -5.67
N ILE A 153 18.17 -6.38 -5.20
CA ILE A 153 18.62 -7.74 -4.91
C ILE A 153 18.86 -8.53 -6.21
N ASP A 154 18.29 -8.07 -7.34
CA ASP A 154 18.30 -8.81 -8.60
C ASP A 154 18.53 -7.89 -9.82
N ASN A 155 19.12 -8.45 -10.88
CA ASN A 155 19.36 -7.76 -12.16
C ASN A 155 18.12 -7.72 -13.07
N ASN A 156 16.94 -8.00 -12.51
CA ASN A 156 15.69 -7.96 -13.24
C ASN A 156 15.38 -6.52 -13.69
N SER A 157 15.42 -6.28 -15.00
CA SER A 157 15.23 -4.96 -15.60
C SER A 157 13.90 -4.31 -15.21
N TYR A 158 12.84 -5.11 -15.01
CA TYR A 158 11.52 -4.63 -14.60
C TYR A 158 11.51 -4.17 -13.14
N ILE A 159 12.10 -4.94 -12.22
CA ILE A 159 12.23 -4.55 -10.82
C ILE A 159 13.15 -3.34 -10.68
N ALA A 160 14.22 -3.28 -11.48
CA ALA A 160 15.11 -2.13 -11.55
C ALA A 160 14.38 -0.85 -12.04
N GLU A 161 13.46 -0.97 -12.99
CA GLU A 161 12.61 0.14 -13.43
C GLU A 161 11.66 0.60 -12.32
N ILE A 162 10.96 -0.32 -11.67
CA ILE A 162 10.07 -0.01 -10.53
C ILE A 162 10.84 0.67 -9.41
N SER A 163 11.99 0.12 -9.02
CA SER A 163 12.82 0.67 -7.93
C SER A 163 13.35 2.06 -8.26
N ARG A 164 13.73 2.33 -9.52
CA ARG A 164 14.11 3.69 -9.97
C ARG A 164 12.92 4.64 -9.92
N GLY A 165 11.73 4.18 -10.32
CA GLY A 165 10.49 4.95 -10.16
C GLY A 165 10.19 5.28 -8.70
N CYS A 166 10.35 4.31 -7.79
CA CYS A 166 10.18 4.48 -6.35
C CYS A 166 11.20 5.46 -5.75
N ALA A 167 12.48 5.36 -6.11
CA ALA A 167 13.51 6.30 -5.62
C ALA A 167 13.22 7.75 -6.03
N ASN A 168 12.64 7.97 -7.22
CA ASN A 168 12.26 9.29 -7.71
C ASN A 168 10.93 9.81 -7.14
N THR A 169 10.16 8.96 -6.44
CA THR A 169 8.82 9.29 -5.91
C THR A 169 8.71 9.12 -4.40
N GLN A 170 9.73 8.57 -3.72
CA GLN A 170 9.91 8.64 -2.28
C GLN A 170 10.21 10.09 -1.89
N THR A 171 9.15 10.90 -1.81
CA THR A 171 9.21 12.21 -1.18
C THR A 171 8.96 12.01 0.31
N HIS A 172 10.05 11.93 1.07
CA HIS A 172 10.09 12.38 2.46
C HIS A 172 10.95 13.64 2.53
#